data_AF-A0A3B3WET5-F1
#
_entry.id   AF-A0A3B3WET5-F1
#
_cell.length_a   1.000
_cell.length_b   1.000
_cell.length_c   1.000
_cell.angle_alpha   90.00
_cell.angle_beta   90.00
_cell.angle_gamma   90.00
#
_symmetry.space_group_name_H-M   'P 1'
#
loop_
_entity.id
_entity.type
_entity.pdbx_description
1 polymer ?
#
loop_
_entity_poly.entity_id
_entity_poly.type
_entity_poly.pdbx_seq_one_letter_code
_entity_poly.pdbx_strand_id
1 'polypeptide(L)'
;MKMERSTLWVLQTLLVLLSPVGSAPCPRPCSCPQPAELHCTFRSLLTVPAAVPKHVKRINLGSVDVSSAGLFNCPHRLCCFRFNSIHEISDTSLSGLGKLELLMVHGNNIHSLPDGEINRHTLQGLWSVARLHLDHNQIELIHPDAFQGLTSLLVITNV
;
A
#
# COMPACT_ATOMS: atom_id res chain seq x y z
N MET A 1 31.18 -42.30 11.91
CA MET A 1 30.95 -42.10 10.47
C MET A 1 31.37 -40.67 10.13
N LYS A 2 32.35 -40.49 9.24
CA LYS A 2 32.97 -39.20 8.92
C LYS A 2 32.37 -38.71 7.60
N MET A 3 31.64 -37.61 7.63
CA MET A 3 30.92 -37.10 6.46
C MET A 3 31.90 -36.49 5.46
N GLU A 4 31.89 -36.98 4.22
CA GLU A 4 32.83 -36.62 3.16
C GLU A 4 32.67 -35.15 2.76
N ARG A 5 33.77 -34.43 2.53
CA ARG A 5 33.77 -32.99 2.24
C ARG A 5 32.89 -32.64 1.03
N SER A 6 32.78 -33.54 0.06
CA SER A 6 31.92 -33.43 -1.13
C SER A 6 30.43 -33.37 -0.79
N THR A 7 29.98 -34.07 0.26
CA THR A 7 28.58 -34.03 0.71
C THR A 7 28.21 -32.69 1.34
N LEU A 8 29.16 -32.02 2.01
CA LEU A 8 28.97 -30.67 2.54
C LEU A 8 28.78 -29.63 1.42
N TRP A 9 29.55 -29.73 0.32
CA TRP A 9 29.39 -28.85 -0.83
C TRP A 9 28.03 -29.03 -1.52
N VAL A 10 27.58 -30.28 -1.69
CA VAL A 10 26.26 -30.58 -2.28
C VAL A 10 25.11 -30.11 -1.39
N LEU A 11 25.24 -30.26 -0.06
CA LEU A 11 24.26 -29.72 0.90
C LEU A 11 24.21 -28.19 0.88
N GLN A 12 25.36 -27.53 0.75
CA GLN A 12 25.45 -26.07 0.65
C GLN A 12 24.83 -25.54 -0.64
N THR A 13 25.06 -26.18 -1.79
CA THR A 13 24.45 -25.77 -3.06
C THR A 13 22.95 -26.05 -3.10
N LEU A 14 22.48 -27.16 -2.52
CA LEU A 14 21.03 -27.40 -2.35
C LEU A 14 20.38 -26.31 -1.47
N LEU A 15 21.02 -25.89 -0.38
CA LEU A 15 20.49 -24.84 0.50
C LEU A 15 20.28 -23.50 -0.22
N VAL A 16 21.16 -23.17 -1.17
CA VAL A 16 21.06 -21.93 -1.96
C VAL A 16 19.90 -22.00 -2.97
N LEU A 17 19.60 -23.17 -3.53
CA LEU A 17 18.47 -23.37 -4.45
C LEU A 17 17.10 -23.39 -3.75
N LEU A 18 17.07 -23.63 -2.43
CA LEU A 18 15.88 -23.56 -1.59
C LEU A 18 15.65 -22.17 -0.97
N SER A 19 16.54 -21.19 -1.22
CA SER A 19 16.30 -19.81 -0.83
C SER A 19 15.01 -19.34 -1.50
N PRO A 20 13.98 -18.89 -0.76
CA PRO A 20 12.88 -18.20 -1.40
C PRO A 20 13.48 -17.01 -2.15
N VAL A 21 13.31 -17.00 -3.48
CA VAL A 21 13.62 -15.87 -4.35
C VAL A 21 13.14 -14.63 -3.61
N GLY A 22 14.08 -13.75 -3.26
CA GLY A 22 13.84 -12.65 -2.33
C GLY A 22 12.71 -11.75 -2.82
N SER A 23 11.49 -12.03 -2.39
CA SER A 23 10.42 -11.04 -2.37
C SER A 23 10.91 -9.94 -1.45
N ALA A 24 10.93 -8.70 -1.93
CA ALA A 24 11.26 -7.56 -1.08
C ALA A 24 10.49 -7.68 0.26
N PRO A 25 11.17 -7.53 1.41
CA PRO A 25 10.54 -7.73 2.70
C PRO A 25 9.35 -6.77 2.85
N CYS A 26 8.25 -7.28 3.40
CA CYS A 26 7.05 -6.48 3.66
C CYS A 26 7.43 -5.23 4.49
N PRO A 27 6.96 -4.03 4.12
CA PRO A 27 7.21 -2.82 4.92
C PRO A 27 6.81 -3.05 6.38
N ARG A 28 7.67 -2.68 7.33
CA ARG A 28 7.42 -2.84 8.78
C ARG A 28 6.07 -2.28 9.27
N PRO A 29 5.55 -1.14 8.78
CA PRO A 29 4.25 -0.67 9.24
C PRO A 29 3.08 -1.48 8.65
N CYS A 30 3.30 -2.37 7.68
CA CYS A 30 2.25 -3.04 6.93
C CYS A 30 2.27 -4.56 7.12
N SER A 31 1.18 -5.19 6.74
CA SER A 31 1.03 -6.64 6.65
C SER A 31 0.86 -7.06 5.19
N CYS A 32 1.48 -8.17 4.81
CA CYS A 32 1.43 -8.70 3.44
C CYS A 32 0.84 -10.12 3.50
N PRO A 33 -0.50 -10.27 3.44
CA PRO A 33 -1.16 -11.57 3.53
C PRO A 33 -0.88 -12.45 2.31
N GLN A 34 -0.56 -11.82 1.18
CA GLN A 34 -0.14 -12.46 -0.05
C GLN A 34 1.09 -11.72 -0.61
N PRO A 35 1.91 -12.38 -1.45
CA PRO A 35 3.12 -11.77 -2.00
C PRO A 35 2.87 -10.48 -2.79
N ALA A 36 1.69 -10.31 -3.39
CA ALA A 36 1.34 -9.13 -4.19
C ALA A 36 0.31 -8.21 -3.53
N GLU A 37 0.09 -8.35 -2.21
CA GLU A 37 -0.86 -7.53 -1.46
C GLU A 37 -0.17 -6.82 -0.29
N LEU A 38 -0.49 -5.53 -0.13
CA LEU A 38 0.02 -4.68 0.94
C LEU A 38 -1.14 -4.07 1.73
N HIS A 39 -1.24 -4.38 3.02
CA HIS A 39 -2.29 -3.88 3.90
C HIS A 39 -1.69 -3.09 5.05
N CYS A 40 -1.94 -1.77 5.09
CA CYS A 40 -1.40 -0.85 6.10
C CYS A 40 -2.50 -0.09 6.85
N THR A 41 -3.68 -0.68 7.00
CA THR A 41 -4.80 -0.10 7.76
C THR A 41 -4.47 0.00 9.25
N PHE A 42 -4.94 1.06 9.91
CA PHE A 42 -4.78 1.28 11.35
C PHE A 42 -3.32 1.37 11.84
N ARG A 43 -2.47 2.12 11.13
CA ARG A 43 -1.03 2.23 11.42
C ARG A 43 -0.59 3.64 11.77
N SER A 44 -1.50 4.61 11.81
CA SER A 44 -1.18 6.05 11.91
C SER A 44 -0.12 6.48 10.92
N LEU A 45 -0.34 6.09 9.67
CA LEU A 45 0.39 6.65 8.55
C LEU A 45 -0.04 8.11 8.36
N LEU A 46 0.96 8.98 8.24
CA LEU A 46 0.79 10.38 7.83
C LEU A 46 1.03 10.55 6.32
N THR A 47 1.73 9.58 5.71
CA THR A 47 2.10 9.54 4.29
C THR A 47 2.07 8.12 3.76
N VAL A 48 1.99 7.97 2.43
CA VAL A 48 2.17 6.69 1.75
C VAL A 48 3.63 6.22 1.93
N PRO A 49 3.90 4.97 2.35
CA PRO A 49 5.27 4.48 2.53
C PRO A 49 6.08 4.53 1.24
N ALA A 50 7.26 5.19 1.25
CA ALA A 50 8.08 5.40 0.04
C ALA A 50 8.69 4.12 -0.58
N ALA A 51 8.58 2.97 0.10
CA ALA A 51 9.18 1.70 -0.32
C ALA A 51 8.13 0.62 -0.59
N VAL A 52 7.09 0.94 -1.37
CA VAL A 52 6.15 -0.09 -1.84
C VAL A 52 6.85 -0.99 -2.86
N PRO A 53 6.80 -2.33 -2.69
CA PRO A 53 7.38 -3.24 -3.67
C PRO A 53 6.69 -3.15 -5.05
N LYS A 54 7.48 -3.04 -6.12
CA LYS A 54 6.98 -2.86 -7.51
C LYS A 54 6.13 -4.02 -8.07
N HIS A 55 6.15 -5.17 -7.40
CA HIS A 55 5.37 -6.34 -7.80
C HIS A 55 3.99 -6.39 -7.15
N VAL A 56 3.68 -5.47 -6.23
CA VAL A 56 2.38 -5.39 -5.57
C VAL A 56 1.30 -5.05 -6.59
N LYS A 57 0.19 -5.78 -6.49
CA LYS A 57 -1.02 -5.60 -7.31
C LYS A 57 -2.14 -4.92 -6.54
N ARG A 58 -2.13 -4.99 -5.21
CA ARG A 58 -3.20 -4.47 -4.36
C ARG A 58 -2.64 -3.78 -3.13
N ILE A 59 -3.08 -2.56 -2.90
CA ILE A 59 -2.67 -1.75 -1.76
C ILE A 59 -3.92 -1.27 -1.01
N ASN A 60 -3.92 -1.50 0.30
CA ASN A 60 -4.92 -0.98 1.21
C ASN A 60 -4.27 -0.09 2.28
N LEU A 61 -4.52 1.21 2.17
CA LEU A 61 -4.10 2.27 3.09
C LEU A 61 -5.30 2.90 3.80
N GLY A 62 -6.49 2.32 3.64
CA GLY A 62 -7.73 2.90 4.15
C GLY A 62 -7.82 2.90 5.67
N SER A 63 -8.64 3.82 6.19
CA SER A 63 -9.16 3.73 7.55
C SER A 63 -10.67 3.60 7.49
N VAL A 64 -11.22 2.67 8.26
CA VAL A 64 -12.66 2.63 8.51
C VAL A 64 -12.85 3.09 9.94
N ASP A 65 -13.69 4.09 10.16
CA ASP A 65 -13.99 4.55 11.52
C ASP A 65 -14.61 3.38 12.31
N VAL A 66 -13.91 2.92 13.36
CA VAL A 66 -14.37 1.79 14.20
C VAL A 66 -15.53 2.19 15.10
N SER A 67 -16.03 3.43 15.02
CA SER A 67 -17.28 3.88 15.64
C SER A 67 -18.48 2.96 15.35
N SER A 68 -18.51 2.26 14.20
CA SER A 68 -19.60 1.34 13.83
C SER A 68 -19.36 -0.13 14.16
N ALA A 69 -18.15 -0.52 14.56
CA ALA A 69 -17.85 -1.88 15.02
C ALA A 69 -17.71 -1.82 16.54
N GLY A 70 -18.83 -2.00 17.25
CA GLY A 70 -19.00 -1.87 18.71
C GLY A 70 -18.01 -2.67 19.57
N LEU A 71 -16.73 -2.28 19.55
CA LEU A 71 -15.65 -2.75 20.38
C LEU A 71 -15.39 -1.75 21.51
N PHE A 72 -16.47 -1.23 22.09
CA PHE A 72 -16.42 -0.48 23.35
C PHE A 72 -16.56 -1.46 24.51
N ASN A 73 -15.51 -2.24 24.75
CA ASN A 73 -15.21 -2.71 26.10
C ASN A 73 -13.71 -2.95 26.25
N CYS A 74 -12.96 -1.87 26.40
CA CYS A 74 -11.51 -1.90 26.62
C CYS A 74 -11.24 -1.42 28.05
N PRO A 75 -11.14 -2.32 29.07
CA PRO A 75 -11.09 -1.94 30.48
C PRO A 75 -9.70 -1.46 30.94
N HIS A 76 -8.73 -1.39 30.04
CA HIS A 76 -7.37 -0.96 30.31
C HIS A 76 -6.88 -0.14 29.10
N ARG A 77 -6.83 1.19 29.25
CA ARG A 77 -6.03 2.26 28.59
C ARG A 77 -5.21 2.02 27.29
N LEU A 78 -5.41 0.97 26.52
CA LEU A 78 -4.55 0.53 25.41
C LEU A 78 -5.30 0.29 24.09
N CYS A 79 -6.59 0.63 23.99
CA CYS A 79 -7.25 0.74 22.69
C CYS A 79 -6.93 2.10 22.05
N CYS A 80 -5.65 2.36 21.78
CA CYS A 80 -5.27 3.41 20.84
C CYS A 80 -5.60 2.88 19.44
N PHE A 81 -6.83 3.05 18.98
CA PHE A 81 -7.15 2.83 17.57
C PHE A 81 -6.35 3.84 16.75
N ARG A 82 -5.27 3.37 16.15
CA ARG A 82 -4.32 4.19 15.38
C ARG A 82 -4.83 4.31 13.96
N PHE A 83 -5.79 5.18 13.67
CA PHE A 83 -6.23 5.40 12.28
C PHE A 83 -5.11 5.99 11.43
N ASN A 84 -5.10 5.69 10.13
CA ASN A 84 -4.27 6.43 9.19
C ASN A 84 -4.87 7.82 9.01
N SER A 85 -4.00 8.81 8.90
CA SER A 85 -4.33 10.20 8.63
C SER A 85 -3.39 10.67 7.52
N ILE A 86 -3.40 9.94 6.40
CA ILE A 86 -2.55 10.30 5.26
C ILE A 86 -3.04 11.64 4.75
N HIS A 87 -2.13 12.61 4.72
CA HIS A 87 -2.42 13.97 4.29
C HIS A 87 -2.06 14.21 2.83
N GLU A 88 -1.06 13.48 2.34
CA GLU A 88 -0.47 13.69 1.03
C GLU A 88 -0.07 12.35 0.40
N ILE A 89 -0.32 12.24 -0.91
CA ILE A 89 0.29 11.24 -1.78
C ILE A 89 1.35 11.95 -2.61
N SER A 90 2.63 11.77 -2.24
CA SER A 90 3.75 12.32 -3.01
C SER A 90 3.86 11.62 -4.37
N ASP A 91 4.27 12.36 -5.41
CA ASP A 91 4.54 11.87 -6.78
C ASP A 91 5.50 10.66 -6.81
N THR A 92 6.36 10.54 -5.79
CA THR A 92 7.33 9.45 -5.70
C THR A 92 6.78 8.21 -5.00
N SER A 93 5.72 8.36 -4.19
CA SER A 93 5.24 7.31 -3.29
C SER A 93 4.58 6.13 -4.01
N LEU A 94 3.98 6.40 -5.18
CA LEU A 94 3.32 5.39 -6.04
C LEU A 94 4.10 5.14 -7.34
N SER A 95 5.29 5.74 -7.48
CA SER A 95 6.07 5.69 -8.70
C SER A 95 6.53 4.27 -9.04
N GLY A 96 6.37 3.89 -10.31
CA GLY A 96 6.78 2.58 -10.80
C GLY A 96 5.90 1.41 -10.37
N LEU A 97 4.74 1.67 -9.76
CA LEU A 97 3.71 0.67 -9.45
C LEU A 97 2.84 0.34 -10.67
N GLY A 98 3.46 0.10 -11.83
CA GLY A 98 2.76 -0.15 -13.09
C GLY A 98 1.95 -1.44 -13.15
N LYS A 99 2.09 -2.33 -12.15
CA LYS A 99 1.30 -3.57 -11.98
C LYS A 99 0.16 -3.44 -10.97
N LEU A 100 0.01 -2.27 -10.35
CA LEU A 100 -1.03 -2.04 -9.35
C LEU A 100 -2.39 -2.10 -10.05
N GLU A 101 -3.30 -2.91 -9.53
CA GLU A 101 -4.66 -3.11 -10.06
C GLU A 101 -5.71 -2.46 -9.14
N LEU A 102 -5.41 -2.39 -7.85
CA LEU A 102 -6.29 -1.86 -6.81
C LEU A 102 -5.54 -0.97 -5.83
N LEU A 103 -6.00 0.27 -5.68
CA LEU A 103 -5.52 1.21 -4.67
C LEU A 103 -6.69 1.68 -3.81
N MET A 104 -6.62 1.40 -2.51
CA MET A 104 -7.59 1.87 -1.52
C MET A 104 -6.94 2.86 -0.57
N VAL A 105 -7.38 4.11 -0.59
CA VAL A 105 -6.91 5.21 0.29
C VAL A 105 -8.07 5.90 1.01
N HIS A 106 -9.23 5.26 1.08
CA HIS A 106 -10.43 5.80 1.69
C HIS A 106 -10.27 6.10 3.19
N GLY A 107 -11.04 7.07 3.71
CA GLY A 107 -11.07 7.38 5.14
C GLY A 107 -9.75 7.97 5.66
N ASN A 108 -9.00 8.67 4.81
CA ASN A 108 -7.81 9.41 5.22
C ASN A 108 -8.11 10.91 5.28
N ASN A 109 -7.09 11.72 5.53
CA ASN A 109 -7.18 13.17 5.59
C ASN A 109 -6.45 13.78 4.39
N ILE A 110 -6.56 13.14 3.22
CA ILE A 110 -5.92 13.61 2.00
C ILE A 110 -6.62 14.91 1.64
N HIS A 111 -5.97 16.00 2.01
CA HIS A 111 -6.25 17.32 1.52
C HIS A 111 -5.21 17.52 0.43
N SER A 112 -5.71 17.69 -0.80
CA SER A 112 -5.27 18.81 -1.64
C SER A 112 -3.89 19.35 -1.20
N LEU A 113 -2.81 18.85 -1.84
CA LEU A 113 -1.37 19.17 -1.68
C LEU A 113 -1.10 20.68 -1.47
N PRO A 114 0.14 21.19 -1.31
CA PRO A 114 0.35 22.65 -1.33
C PRO A 114 -0.29 23.40 -2.53
N ASP A 115 -0.62 22.69 -3.63
CA ASP A 115 -1.43 23.18 -4.78
C ASP A 115 -2.88 22.67 -4.87
N GLY A 116 -3.39 22.00 -3.84
CA GLY A 116 -4.81 21.80 -3.66
C GLY A 116 -5.48 20.66 -4.47
N GLU A 117 -4.73 19.88 -5.25
CA GLU A 117 -5.33 19.11 -6.33
C GLU A 117 -4.68 17.73 -6.52
N ILE A 118 -5.48 16.68 -6.73
CA ILE A 118 -4.96 15.44 -7.30
C ILE A 118 -4.67 15.72 -8.77
N ASN A 119 -3.39 15.73 -9.13
CA ASN A 119 -2.94 16.04 -10.48
C ASN A 119 -2.32 14.82 -11.17
N ARG A 120 -1.93 14.97 -12.43
CA ARG A 120 -1.38 13.88 -13.24
C ARG A 120 -0.10 13.25 -12.68
N HIS A 121 0.66 13.98 -11.87
CA HIS A 121 1.92 13.50 -11.28
C HIS A 121 1.65 12.57 -10.09
N THR A 122 0.59 12.83 -9.32
CA THR A 122 0.20 12.02 -8.15
C THR A 122 -0.08 10.56 -8.52
N LEU A 123 -0.72 10.33 -9.67
CA LEU A 123 -1.11 8.99 -10.16
C LEU A 123 -0.24 8.52 -11.34
N GLN A 124 0.89 9.18 -11.58
CA GLN A 124 1.75 8.87 -12.72
C GLN A 124 2.31 7.44 -12.64
N GLY A 125 2.23 6.72 -13.76
CA GLY A 125 2.80 5.38 -13.87
C GLY A 125 1.88 4.24 -13.39
N LEU A 126 0.66 4.56 -12.94
CA LEU A 126 -0.34 3.60 -12.48
C LEU A 126 -1.18 3.00 -13.63
N TRP A 127 -0.53 2.59 -14.72
CA TRP A 127 -1.19 2.20 -15.98
C TRP A 127 -2.19 1.04 -15.84
N SER A 128 -1.96 0.13 -14.89
CA SER A 128 -2.79 -1.06 -14.67
C SER A 128 -3.90 -0.87 -13.63
N VAL A 129 -4.01 0.31 -13.00
CA VAL A 129 -4.99 0.50 -11.93
C VAL A 129 -6.39 0.42 -12.51
N ALA A 130 -7.16 -0.54 -12.04
CA ALA A 130 -8.54 -0.76 -12.45
C ALA A 130 -9.54 -0.19 -11.45
N ARG A 131 -9.19 -0.16 -10.16
CA ARG A 131 -10.05 0.33 -9.08
C ARG A 131 -9.28 1.30 -8.18
N LEU A 132 -9.81 2.50 -8.05
CA LEU A 132 -9.27 3.56 -7.21
C LEU A 132 -10.32 4.02 -6.20
N HIS A 133 -10.05 3.82 -4.91
CA HIS A 133 -10.96 4.22 -3.84
C HIS A 133 -10.41 5.43 -3.10
N LEU A 134 -11.04 6.59 -3.31
CA LEU A 134 -10.66 7.91 -2.75
C LEU A 134 -11.71 8.46 -1.77
N ASP A 135 -12.77 7.71 -1.50
CA ASP A 135 -13.91 8.18 -0.69
C ASP A 135 -13.52 8.53 0.75
N HIS A 136 -14.32 9.37 1.40
CA HIS A 136 -14.08 9.80 2.78
C HIS A 136 -12.68 10.44 2.97
N ASN A 137 -12.27 11.30 2.03
CA ASN A 137 -11.10 12.17 2.14
C ASN A 137 -11.53 13.65 2.14
N GLN A 138 -10.59 14.58 2.04
CA GLN A 138 -10.83 16.03 1.99
C GLN A 138 -10.36 16.61 0.65
N ILE A 139 -10.61 15.88 -0.44
CA ILE A 139 -10.15 16.27 -1.78
C ILE A 139 -11.20 17.23 -2.37
N GLU A 140 -10.83 18.50 -2.52
CA GLU A 140 -11.72 19.54 -3.05
C GLU A 140 -11.72 19.60 -4.59
N LEU A 141 -10.58 19.31 -5.21
CA LEU A 141 -10.36 19.41 -6.65
C LEU A 141 -9.56 18.21 -7.18
N ILE A 142 -10.00 17.69 -8.33
CA ILE A 142 -9.25 16.71 -9.13
C ILE A 142 -8.99 17.34 -10.50
N HIS A 143 -7.71 17.41 -10.88
CA HIS A 143 -7.32 17.99 -12.16
C HIS A 143 -7.92 17.19 -13.32
N PRO A 144 -8.36 17.83 -14.41
CA PRO A 144 -8.84 17.12 -15.60
C PRO A 144 -7.85 16.07 -16.12
N ASP A 145 -6.55 16.36 -16.00
CA ASP A 145 -5.48 15.44 -16.42
C ASP A 145 -5.06 14.43 -15.35
N ALA A 146 -5.66 14.43 -14.16
CA ALA A 146 -5.25 13.55 -13.04
C ALA A 146 -5.25 12.06 -13.41
N PHE A 147 -6.18 11.66 -14.28
CA PHE A 147 -6.35 10.27 -14.72
C PHE A 147 -5.66 9.98 -16.06
N GLN A 148 -4.91 10.95 -16.61
CA GLN A 148 -4.21 10.78 -17.87
C GLN A 148 -3.17 9.65 -17.74
N GLY A 149 -3.28 8.64 -18.59
CA GLY A 149 -2.40 7.47 -18.59
C GLY A 149 -2.86 6.31 -17.70
N LEU A 150 -3.97 6.44 -16.97
CA LEU A 150 -4.64 5.32 -16.28
C LEU A 150 -5.49 4.51 -17.26
N THR A 151 -4.84 3.85 -18.21
CA THR A 151 -5.50 3.18 -19.35
C THR A 151 -6.40 2.02 -18.95
N SER A 152 -6.23 1.47 -17.75
CA SER A 152 -7.00 0.33 -17.24
C SER A 152 -8.09 0.72 -16.24
N LEU A 153 -8.30 2.01 -15.98
CA LEU A 153 -9.22 2.47 -14.93
C LEU A 153 -10.68 2.15 -15.30
N LEU A 154 -11.35 1.43 -14.41
CA LEU A 154 -12.76 1.02 -14.58
C LEU A 154 -13.66 1.66 -13.52
N VAL A 155 -13.17 1.78 -12.30
CA VAL A 155 -13.96 2.24 -11.15
C VAL A 155 -13.16 3.27 -10.35
N ILE A 156 -13.82 4.38 -10.07
CA ILE A 156 -13.40 5.37 -9.09
C ILE A 156 -14.55 5.57 -8.10
N THR A 157 -14.27 5.53 -6.80
CA THR A 157 -15.28 5.90 -5.79
C THR A 157 -15.40 7.42 -5.71
N ASN A 158 -16.61 7.90 -5.42
CA ASN A 158 -16.86 9.33 -5.31
C ASN A 158 -16.00 9.96 -4.21
N VAL A 159 -15.58 11.19 -4.48
CA VAL A 159 -14.77 12.04 -3.62
C VAL A 159 -15.63 12.67 -2.53
#